data_AF-A0A4Q6XDR0-F1
#
_entry.id   AF-A0A4Q6XDR0-F1
#
_cell.length_a   1.000
_cell.length_b   1.000
_cell.length_c   1.000
_cell.angle_alpha   90.00
_cell.angle_beta   90.00
_cell.angle_gamma   90.00
#
_symmetry.space_group_name_H-M   'P 1'
#
loop_
_entity.id
_entity.type
_entity.pdbx_description
1 polymer ?
#
loop_
_entity_poly.entity_id
_entity_poly.type
_entity_poly.pdbx_seq_one_letter_code
_entity_poly.pdbx_strand_id
1 'polypeptide(L)' 'MRSSYELVSVGDSESDLLRKMGKSYPRYFKHRDGRYSCSATEYVYEIDMQIYTVWVCNGKIFKIDVNSK' A
#
# COMPACT_ATOMS: atom_id res chain seq x y z
N MET A 1 10.35 9.49 -16.88
CA MET A 1 8.91 9.85 -16.86
C MET A 1 8.33 9.38 -15.53
N ARG A 2 8.01 10.28 -14.60
CA ARG A 2 7.21 9.94 -13.42
C ARG A 2 5.75 9.99 -13.87
N SER A 3 5.11 8.84 -14.00
CA SER A 3 3.69 8.78 -14.38
C SER A 3 2.87 9.46 -13.29
N SER A 4 2.17 10.52 -13.64
CA SER A 4 1.48 11.46 -12.74
C SER A 4 0.16 10.93 -12.17
N TYR A 5 0.04 9.61 -11.96
CA TYR A 5 -1.18 8.94 -11.49
C TYR A 5 -1.00 8.06 -10.25
N GLU A 6 0.11 8.19 -9.52
CA GLU A 6 0.21 7.56 -8.20
C GLU A 6 -0.55 8.41 -7.17
N LEU A 7 -1.77 7.99 -6.83
CA LEU A 7 -2.61 8.63 -5.80
C LEU A 7 -1.91 8.67 -4.43
N VAL A 8 -1.03 7.70 -4.17
CA VAL A 8 -0.27 7.54 -2.92
C VAL A 8 1.17 7.17 -3.23
N SER A 9 2.08 7.46 -2.30
CA SER A 9 3.51 7.15 -2.45
C SER A 9 4.07 6.45 -1.22
N VAL A 10 5.21 5.76 -1.37
CA VAL A 10 5.96 5.21 -0.24
C VAL A 10 6.30 6.34 0.74
N GLY A 11 6.01 6.12 2.03
CA GLY A 11 6.15 7.09 3.10
C GLY A 11 4.86 7.80 3.50
N ASP A 12 3.82 7.80 2.65
CA ASP A 12 2.49 8.34 3.00
C ASP A 12 1.92 7.58 4.21
N SER A 13 1.10 8.26 5.00
CA SER A 13 0.44 7.64 6.15
C SER A 13 -0.69 6.70 5.71
N GLU A 14 -1.04 5.74 6.57
CA GLU A 14 -2.23 4.90 6.37
C GLU A 14 -3.51 5.74 6.28
N SER A 15 -3.59 6.86 7.02
CA SER A 15 -4.71 7.80 6.92
C SER A 15 -4.78 8.48 5.56
N ASP A 16 -3.65 8.86 4.99
CA ASP A 16 -3.58 9.40 3.62
C ASP A 16 -4.01 8.36 2.60
N LEU A 17 -3.54 7.12 2.75
CA LEU A 17 -3.96 6.00 1.90
C LEU A 17 -5.48 5.85 1.88
N LEU A 18 -6.09 5.70 3.06
CA LEU A 18 -7.53 5.49 3.19
C LEU A 18 -8.36 6.69 2.73
N ARG A 19 -7.83 7.91 2.88
CA ARG A 19 -8.48 9.14 2.42
C ARG A 19 -8.44 9.27 0.89
N LYS A 20 -7.30 8.95 0.26
CA LYS A 20 -7.09 9.15 -1.19
C LYS A 20 -7.60 7.98 -2.04
N MET A 21 -7.44 6.75 -1.56
CA MET A 21 -7.79 5.51 -2.28
C MET A 21 -9.09 4.87 -1.79
N GLY A 22 -9.65 5.36 -0.67
CA GLY A 22 -10.83 4.80 -0.04
C GLY A 22 -10.51 3.64 0.92
N LYS A 23 -11.56 3.04 1.51
CA LYS A 23 -11.42 1.89 2.40
C LYS A 23 -11.40 0.60 1.58
N SER A 24 -10.33 -0.19 1.75
CA SER A 24 -10.25 -1.58 1.29
C SER A 24 -10.26 -2.54 2.49
N TYR A 25 -10.53 -3.83 2.24
CA TYR A 25 -10.49 -4.85 3.27
C TYR A 25 -9.03 -5.13 3.68
N PRO A 26 -8.61 -4.81 4.91
CA PRO A 26 -7.23 -4.96 5.32
C PRO A 26 -6.88 -6.43 5.58
N ARG A 27 -5.70 -6.86 5.12
CA ARG A 27 -5.11 -8.14 5.51
C ARG A 27 -3.89 -7.90 6.39
N TYR A 28 -3.93 -8.43 7.61
CA TYR A 28 -2.84 -8.26 8.57
C TYR A 28 -1.85 -9.43 8.50
N PHE A 29 -0.56 -9.14 8.58
CA PHE A 29 0.49 -10.15 8.64
C PHE A 29 1.75 -9.61 9.35
N LYS A 30 2.67 -10.50 9.73
CA LYS A 30 3.99 -10.10 10.23
C LYS A 30 4.96 -10.01 9.06
N HIS A 31 5.36 -8.79 8.71
CA HIS A 31 6.44 -8.58 7.74
C HIS A 31 7.79 -8.73 8.46
N ARG A 32 8.72 -9.47 7.84
CA ARG A 32 10.10 -9.62 8.30
C ARG A 32 11.03 -9.30 7.14
N ASP A 33 12.00 -8.43 7.40
CA ASP A 33 13.08 -8.10 6.49
C ASP A 33 14.40 -8.14 7.27
N GLY A 34 15.13 -9.25 7.13
CA GLY A 34 16.32 -9.54 7.92
C GLY A 34 16.06 -9.50 9.42
N ARG A 35 16.64 -8.49 10.11
CA ARG A 35 16.47 -8.27 11.56
C ARG A 35 15.27 -7.39 11.91
N TYR A 36 14.67 -6.74 10.93
CA TYR A 36 13.51 -5.86 11.15
C TYR A 36 12.22 -6.66 11.00
N SER A 37 11.26 -6.40 11.88
CA SER A 37 9.92 -6.96 11.74
C SER A 37 8.88 -5.95 12.18
N CYS A 38 7.71 -6.01 11.56
CA CYS A 38 6.56 -5.20 11.98
C CYS A 38 5.24 -5.92 11.75
N SER A 39 4.21 -5.45 12.45
CA SER A 39 2.83 -5.72 12.08
C SER A 39 2.54 -4.92 10.81
N ALA A 40 2.33 -5.61 9.71
CA ALA A 40 2.02 -5.02 8.42
C ALA A 40 0.54 -5.20 8.07
N THR A 41 0.01 -4.23 7.34
CA THR A 41 -1.34 -4.26 6.78
C THR A 41 -1.23 -4.19 5.27
N GLU A 42 -1.85 -5.14 4.58
CA GLU A 42 -2.00 -5.15 3.12
C GLU A 42 -3.38 -4.63 2.74
N TYR A 43 -3.41 -3.75 1.76
CA TYR A 43 -4.62 -3.25 1.11
C TYR A 43 -4.53 -3.54 -0.38
N VAL A 44 -5.59 -4.11 -0.95
CA VAL A 44 -5.69 -4.37 -2.40
C VAL A 44 -6.76 -3.45 -2.98
N TYR A 45 -6.43 -2.78 -4.08
CA TYR A 45 -7.34 -1.92 -4.82
C TYR A 45 -7.34 -2.30 -6.30
N GLU A 46 -8.52 -2.34 -6.90
CA GLU A 46 -8.69 -2.49 -8.34
C GLU A 46 -9.11 -1.15 -8.93
N ILE A 47 -8.24 -0.52 -9.72
CA ILE A 47 -8.46 0.80 -10.31
C ILE A 47 -8.03 0.74 -11.78
N ASP A 48 -8.93 1.09 -12.71
CA ASP A 48 -8.64 1.21 -14.14
C ASP A 48 -7.82 0.04 -14.73
N MET A 49 -8.27 -1.20 -14.46
CA MET A 49 -7.64 -2.46 -14.88
C MET A 49 -6.29 -2.80 -14.23
N GLN A 50 -5.86 -2.02 -13.24
CA GLN A 50 -4.67 -2.27 -12.44
C GLN A 50 -5.04 -2.74 -11.03
N ILE A 51 -4.26 -3.66 -10.50
CA ILE A 51 -4.33 -4.13 -9.13
C ILE A 51 -3.18 -3.49 -8.36
N TYR A 52 -3.52 -2.60 -7.44
CA TYR A 52 -2.58 -1.98 -6.52
C TYR A 52 -2.58 -2.76 -5.21
N THR A 53 -1.44 -3.35 -4.87
CA THR A 53 -1.21 -3.94 -3.56
C THR A 53 -0.33 -3.00 -2.76
N VAL A 54 -0.88 -2.44 -1.69
CA VAL A 54 -0.22 -1.45 -0.84
C VAL A 54 0.05 -2.07 0.52
N TRP A 55 1.29 -2.01 0.99
CA TRP A 55 1.66 -2.49 2.31
C TRP A 55 2.06 -1.34 3.24
N VAL A 56 1.47 -1.35 4.43
CA VAL A 56 1.69 -0.39 5.50
C VAL A 56 2.42 -1.07 6.65
N CYS A 57 3.41 -0.41 7.21
CA CYS A 57 4.18 -0.83 8.38
C CYS A 57 4.42 0.40 9.27
N ASN A 58 4.17 0.26 10.57
CA ASN A 58 4.28 1.38 11.53
C ASN A 58 3.50 2.64 11.09
N GLY A 59 2.31 2.44 10.50
CA GLY A 59 1.41 3.52 10.05
C GLY A 59 1.83 4.22 8.75
N LYS A 60 2.88 3.77 8.07
CA LYS A 60 3.35 4.33 6.79
C LYS A 60 3.41 3.29 5.69
N ILE A 61 3.12 3.70 4.46
CA ILE A 61 3.32 2.87 3.28
C ILE A 61 4.82 2.59 3.12
N PHE A 62 5.20 1.32 3.06
CA PHE A 62 6.60 0.92 2.80
C PHE A 62 6.79 0.24 1.45
N LYS A 63 5.71 -0.28 0.84
CA LYS A 63 5.75 -0.90 -0.47
C LYS A 63 4.43 -0.69 -1.20
N ILE A 64 4.52 -0.47 -2.51
CA ILE A 64 3.40 -0.47 -3.45
C ILE A 64 3.82 -1.38 -4.60
N ASP A 65 2.95 -2.29 -4.98
CA ASP A 65 3.09 -3.14 -6.16
C ASP A 65 1.87 -2.92 -7.06
N VAL A 66 2.11 -2.85 -8.36
CA VAL A 66 1.10 -2.53 -9.36
C VAL A 66 1.16 -3.57 -10.45
N ASN A 67 0.10 -4.37 -10.55
CA ASN A 67 -0.03 -5.41 -11.56
C ASN A 67 -1.13 -5.03 -12.55
N SER A 68 -0.84 -5.12 -13.84
CA SER A 68 -1.88 -4.99 -14.87
C SER A 68 -2.59 -6.33 -15.05
N LYS A 69 -3.92 -6.30 -15.23
CA LYS A 69 -4.67 -7.49 -15.68
C LYS A 69 -4.34 -7.82 -17.13
#